data_AF-A0A941PMY7-F1
#
_entry.id   AF-A0A941PMY7-F1
#
_cell.length_a   1.000
_cell.length_b   1.000
_cell.length_c   1.000
_cell.angle_alpha   90.00
_cell.angle_beta   90.00
_cell.angle_gamma   90.00
#
_symmetry.space_group_name_H-M   'P 1'
#
loop_
_entity.id
_entity.type
_entity.pdbx_description
1 polymer ?
#
loop_
_entity_poly.entity_id
_entity_poly.type
_entity_poly.pdbx_seq_one_letter_code
_entity_poly.pdbx_strand_id
1 'polypeptide(L)'
;MGERAHLLSSGITLETHIADVRAALAAEELADCILVVHSYAGMLGTAVADREPAGALRHLVYVDAVVPKPGESWSSTHGRATRQARLAAAAATPDFAFPPPDPAVFGLQDADYEWVKRRQTPHPGHTYEAALDFDPARVARVPRTFINCTQPALATIDAIRPRVRDPKFWDGAWLPGSRIVELATGHDPMLSERAAMTRLLLELA
;
A
#
# COMPACT_ATOMS: atom_id res chain seq x y z
N MET A 1 1.34 5.95 -10.55
CA MET A 1 0.04 5.85 -11.26
C MET A 1 0.33 5.92 -12.75
N GLY A 2 -0.07 4.92 -13.53
CA GLY A 2 0.40 4.74 -14.91
C GLY A 2 -0.26 5.73 -15.89
N GLU A 3 -1.55 5.94 -15.76
CA GLU A 3 -2.36 6.90 -16.52
C GLU A 3 -1.94 8.36 -16.28
N ARG A 4 -1.32 8.64 -15.13
CA ARG A 4 -0.76 9.95 -14.75
C ARG A 4 0.76 10.01 -14.88
N ALA A 5 1.40 9.10 -15.62
CA ALA A 5 2.86 9.09 -15.79
C ALA A 5 3.43 10.42 -16.29
N HIS A 6 2.68 11.10 -17.17
CA HIS A 6 3.03 12.40 -17.73
C HIS A 6 3.02 13.56 -16.72
N LEU A 7 2.51 13.34 -15.51
CA LEU A 7 2.49 14.32 -14.41
C LEU A 7 3.64 14.13 -13.41
N LEU A 8 4.51 13.13 -13.63
CA LEU A 8 5.65 12.87 -12.76
C LEU A 8 6.49 14.15 -12.62
N SER A 9 6.75 14.54 -11.38
CA SER A 9 7.57 15.69 -11.04
C SER A 9 8.07 15.58 -9.60
N SER A 10 9.11 16.34 -9.26
CA SER A 10 9.65 16.45 -7.91
C SER A 10 8.69 17.15 -6.92
N GLY A 11 7.59 17.73 -7.39
CA GLY A 11 6.55 18.30 -6.54
C GLY A 11 5.62 17.26 -5.90
N ILE A 12 5.67 15.99 -6.34
CA ILE A 12 4.78 14.95 -5.82
C ILE A 12 5.25 14.47 -4.46
N THR A 13 4.37 14.51 -3.47
CA THR A 13 4.61 14.06 -2.10
C THR A 13 3.63 12.96 -1.70
N LEU A 14 3.81 12.39 -0.50
CA LEU A 14 2.81 11.47 0.09
C LEU A 14 1.44 12.16 0.21
N GLU A 15 1.40 13.43 0.60
CA GLU A 15 0.14 14.19 0.72
C GLU A 15 -0.55 14.40 -0.63
N THR A 16 0.22 14.54 -1.71
CA THR A 16 -0.35 14.57 -3.07
C THR A 16 -1.13 13.28 -3.37
N HIS A 17 -0.54 12.11 -3.09
CA HIS A 17 -1.22 10.83 -3.30
C HIS A 17 -2.40 10.60 -2.34
N ILE A 18 -2.33 11.07 -1.09
CA ILE A 18 -3.46 11.00 -0.17
C ILE A 18 -4.60 11.89 -0.67
N ALA A 19 -4.29 13.12 -1.07
CA ALA A 19 -5.26 14.06 -1.61
C ALA A 19 -5.95 13.51 -2.87
N ASP A 20 -5.20 12.87 -3.77
CA ASP A 20 -5.76 12.24 -4.97
C ASP A 20 -6.83 11.17 -4.64
N VAL A 21 -6.58 10.31 -3.64
CA VAL A 21 -7.54 9.28 -3.24
C VAL A 21 -8.78 9.92 -2.60
N ARG A 22 -8.59 10.86 -1.67
CA ARG A 22 -9.70 11.55 -1.00
C ARG A 22 -10.54 12.36 -1.98
N ALA A 23 -9.90 13.01 -2.94
CA ALA A 23 -10.58 13.73 -4.01
C ALA A 23 -11.39 12.79 -4.90
N ALA A 24 -10.87 11.60 -5.23
CA ALA A 24 -11.63 10.61 -5.97
C ALA A 24 -12.85 10.11 -5.19
N LEU A 25 -12.71 9.83 -3.88
CA LEU A 25 -13.85 9.46 -3.03
C LEU A 25 -14.93 10.55 -3.04
N ALA A 26 -14.53 11.81 -2.89
CA ALA A 26 -15.47 12.94 -2.89
C ALA A 26 -16.11 13.20 -4.26
N ALA A 27 -15.32 13.16 -5.34
CA ALA A 27 -15.79 13.45 -6.69
C ALA A 27 -16.78 12.41 -7.21
N GLU A 28 -16.58 11.14 -6.85
CA GLU A 28 -17.45 10.02 -7.20
C GLU A 28 -18.56 9.79 -6.15
N GLU A 29 -18.69 10.69 -5.17
CA GLU A 29 -19.67 10.61 -4.06
C GLU A 29 -19.67 9.25 -3.35
N LEU A 30 -18.49 8.62 -3.24
CA LEU A 30 -18.32 7.31 -2.65
C LEU A 30 -18.46 7.40 -1.12
N ALA A 31 -19.50 6.75 -0.60
CA ALA A 31 -19.72 6.53 0.81
C ALA A 31 -19.96 5.05 1.07
N ASP A 32 -19.65 4.59 2.30
CA ASP A 32 -19.82 3.20 2.71
C ASP A 32 -19.09 2.21 1.78
N CYS A 33 -17.93 2.63 1.25
CA CYS A 33 -17.17 1.85 0.27
C CYS A 33 -16.09 0.98 0.94
N ILE A 34 -15.65 -0.06 0.23
CA ILE A 34 -14.46 -0.83 0.60
C ILE A 34 -13.24 -0.23 -0.08
N LEU A 35 -12.31 0.29 0.71
CA LEU A 35 -11.04 0.79 0.21
C LEU A 35 -10.02 -0.35 0.21
N VAL A 36 -9.55 -0.75 -0.98
CA VAL A 36 -8.54 -1.79 -1.16
C VAL A 36 -7.21 -1.12 -1.52
N VAL A 37 -6.19 -1.32 -0.69
CA VAL A 37 -4.86 -0.74 -0.86
C VAL A 37 -3.79 -1.82 -0.95
N HIS A 38 -2.92 -1.69 -1.95
CA HIS A 38 -1.86 -2.65 -2.23
C HIS A 38 -0.48 -2.04 -1.99
N SER A 39 0.43 -2.81 -1.39
CA SER A 39 1.84 -2.41 -1.24
C SER A 39 2.00 -1.07 -0.50
N TYR A 40 2.77 -0.13 -1.08
CA TYR A 40 2.91 1.26 -0.63
C TYR A 40 1.57 1.95 -0.32
N ALA A 41 0.50 1.64 -1.08
CA ALA A 41 -0.80 2.29 -0.89
C ALA A 41 -1.41 2.02 0.49
N GLY A 42 -0.87 1.06 1.26
CA GLY A 42 -1.17 0.92 2.68
C GLY A 42 -1.00 2.24 3.46
N MET A 43 0.03 3.04 3.14
CA MET A 43 0.21 4.39 3.69
C MET A 43 -1.01 5.28 3.39
N LEU A 44 -1.51 5.23 2.16
CA LEU A 44 -2.65 6.04 1.72
C LEU A 44 -3.94 5.57 2.40
N GLY A 45 -4.19 4.27 2.45
CA GLY A 45 -5.37 3.70 3.10
C GLY A 45 -5.44 4.02 4.58
N THR A 46 -4.30 3.95 5.28
CA THR A 46 -4.19 4.39 6.69
C THR A 46 -4.53 5.87 6.83
N ALA A 47 -3.96 6.74 6.00
CA ALA A 47 -4.24 8.17 6.05
C ALA A 47 -5.71 8.52 5.73
N VAL A 48 -6.30 7.86 4.73
CA VAL A 48 -7.70 8.06 4.36
C VAL A 48 -8.62 7.64 5.50
N ALA A 49 -8.40 6.46 6.09
CA ALA A 49 -9.21 5.99 7.22
C ALA A 49 -9.07 6.85 8.49
N ASP A 50 -7.91 7.50 8.69
CA ASP A 50 -7.72 8.45 9.79
C ASP A 50 -8.48 9.77 9.58
N ARG A 51 -8.55 10.25 8.33
CA ARG A 51 -8.96 11.61 7.98
C ARG A 51 -10.40 11.72 7.49
N GLU A 52 -10.97 10.63 6.96
CA GLU A 52 -12.36 10.62 6.52
C GLU A 52 -13.34 10.54 7.70
N PRO A 53 -14.57 11.07 7.56
CA PRO A 53 -15.59 10.94 8.58
C PRO A 53 -15.89 9.48 8.93
N ALA A 54 -16.28 9.24 10.17
CA ALA A 54 -16.73 7.91 10.59
C ALA A 54 -17.91 7.44 9.71
N GLY A 55 -17.81 6.23 9.18
CA GLY A 55 -18.81 5.65 8.27
C GLY A 55 -18.56 5.90 6.78
N ALA A 56 -17.57 6.72 6.40
CA ALA A 56 -17.22 6.90 4.98
C ALA A 56 -16.66 5.61 4.36
N LEU A 57 -15.87 4.85 5.12
CA LEU A 57 -15.35 3.56 4.72
C LEU A 57 -16.07 2.43 5.46
N ARG A 58 -16.60 1.48 4.70
CA ARG A 58 -17.15 0.22 5.22
C ARG A 58 -16.06 -0.71 5.73
N HIS A 59 -14.99 -0.82 4.95
CA HIS A 59 -13.89 -1.76 5.19
C HIS A 59 -12.60 -1.24 4.57
N LEU A 60 -11.47 -1.53 5.21
CA LEU A 60 -10.13 -1.23 4.70
C LEU A 60 -9.35 -2.53 4.48
N VAL A 61 -9.03 -2.83 3.23
CA VAL A 61 -8.29 -4.06 2.85
C VAL A 61 -6.86 -3.70 2.49
N TYR A 62 -5.91 -4.23 3.25
CA TYR A 62 -4.48 -4.16 3.01
C TYR A 62 -4.03 -5.42 2.25
N VAL A 63 -3.70 -5.28 0.97
CA VAL A 63 -3.24 -6.37 0.11
C VAL A 63 -1.73 -6.36 0.07
N ASP A 64 -1.10 -7.30 0.79
CA ASP A 64 0.35 -7.40 0.97
C ASP A 64 1.01 -6.02 1.17
N ALA A 65 0.36 -5.19 2.00
CA ALA A 65 0.60 -3.75 2.03
C ALA A 65 1.43 -3.33 3.25
N VAL A 66 1.93 -2.09 3.20
CA VAL A 66 2.56 -1.45 4.35
C VAL A 66 1.51 -1.14 5.41
N VAL A 67 1.81 -1.43 6.69
CA VAL A 67 1.00 -0.98 7.84
C VAL A 67 1.93 -0.21 8.79
N PRO A 68 1.95 1.14 8.72
CA PRO A 68 2.90 1.96 9.46
C PRO A 68 2.55 2.08 10.94
N LYS A 69 3.51 2.48 11.77
CA LYS A 69 3.22 3.16 13.05
C LYS A 69 3.08 4.67 12.81
N PRO A 70 2.39 5.42 13.68
CA PRO A 70 2.42 6.87 13.62
C PRO A 70 3.86 7.41 13.56
N GLY A 71 4.12 8.32 12.63
CA GLY A 71 5.44 8.90 12.37
C GLY A 71 6.37 8.04 11.50
N GLU A 72 5.98 6.84 11.08
CA GLU A 72 6.77 6.06 10.12
C GLU A 72 6.52 6.50 8.68
N SER A 73 7.56 6.37 7.86
CA SER A 73 7.49 6.50 6.41
C SER A 73 7.41 5.13 5.74
N TRP A 74 7.16 5.09 4.43
CA TRP A 74 7.25 3.84 3.68
C TRP A 74 8.63 3.18 3.84
N SER A 75 9.71 3.97 3.84
CA SER A 75 11.08 3.47 3.98
C SER A 75 11.45 2.97 5.38
N SER A 76 10.67 3.29 6.43
CA SER A 76 11.04 3.04 7.83
C SER A 76 11.26 1.56 8.16
N THR A 77 10.61 0.65 7.44
CA THR A 77 10.75 -0.80 7.60
C THR A 77 11.73 -1.45 6.61
N HIS A 78 12.29 -0.68 5.68
CA HIS A 78 13.17 -1.20 4.64
C HIS A 78 14.61 -1.31 5.14
N GLY A 79 15.34 -2.33 4.65
CA GLY A 79 16.76 -2.47 4.94
C GLY A 79 17.58 -1.26 4.45
N ARG A 80 18.64 -0.91 5.19
CA ARG A 80 19.49 0.26 4.91
C ARG A 80 19.98 0.31 3.46
N ALA A 81 20.41 -0.84 2.91
CA ALA A 81 20.90 -0.93 1.54
C ALA A 81 19.80 -0.57 0.51
N THR A 82 18.60 -1.13 0.66
CA THR A 82 17.44 -0.81 -0.19
C THR A 82 17.07 0.66 -0.11
N ARG A 83 17.06 1.24 1.10
CA ARG A 83 16.78 2.67 1.29
C ARG A 83 17.81 3.55 0.58
N GLN A 84 19.10 3.29 0.80
CA GLN A 84 20.17 4.05 0.16
C GLN A 84 20.12 3.94 -1.37
N ALA A 85 19.89 2.74 -1.91
CA ALA A 85 19.81 2.53 -3.36
C ALA A 85 18.66 3.32 -4.00
N ARG A 86 17.45 3.30 -3.40
CA ARG A 86 16.29 4.05 -3.92
C ARG A 86 16.50 5.56 -3.83
N LEU A 87 17.07 6.06 -2.73
CA LEU A 87 17.35 7.50 -2.57
C LEU A 87 18.42 7.99 -3.53
N ALA A 88 19.49 7.21 -3.72
CA ALA A 88 20.52 7.53 -4.70
C ALA A 88 19.95 7.54 -6.13
N ALA A 89 19.10 6.56 -6.47
CA ALA A 89 18.43 6.52 -7.76
C ALA A 89 17.49 7.71 -7.97
N ALA A 90 16.72 8.10 -6.94
CA ALA A 90 15.87 9.29 -7.00
C ALA A 90 16.67 10.57 -7.25
N ALA A 91 17.73 10.77 -6.47
CA ALA A 91 18.62 11.94 -6.58
C ALA A 91 19.35 12.03 -7.93
N ALA A 92 19.47 10.93 -8.67
CA ALA A 92 20.08 10.89 -10.00
C ALA A 92 19.15 11.36 -11.13
N THR A 93 17.90 11.72 -10.84
CA THR A 93 16.90 12.14 -11.83
C THR A 93 16.38 13.56 -11.56
N PRO A 94 16.04 14.36 -12.59
CA PRO A 94 15.48 15.70 -12.40
C PRO A 94 14.15 15.72 -11.62
N ASP A 95 13.33 14.68 -11.81
CA ASP A 95 12.02 14.56 -11.17
C ASP A 95 12.07 13.99 -9.75
N PHE A 96 13.28 13.73 -9.23
CA PHE A 96 13.49 13.08 -7.94
C PHE A 96 12.71 11.76 -7.83
N ALA A 97 12.81 10.88 -8.81
CA ALA A 97 12.06 9.62 -8.89
C ALA A 97 13.00 8.43 -9.09
N PHE A 98 12.65 7.27 -8.52
CA PHE A 98 13.43 6.04 -8.68
C PHE A 98 12.72 5.04 -9.59
N PRO A 99 13.47 4.23 -10.36
CA PRO A 99 12.88 3.29 -11.31
C PRO A 99 12.09 2.20 -10.58
N PRO A 100 11.06 1.63 -11.25
CA PRO A 100 10.37 0.47 -10.73
C PRO A 100 11.31 -0.75 -10.68
N PRO A 101 11.10 -1.70 -9.75
CA PRO A 101 11.89 -2.92 -9.72
C PRO A 101 11.53 -3.85 -10.87
N ASP A 102 12.38 -4.85 -11.12
CA ASP A 102 12.07 -5.95 -12.01
C ASP A 102 10.83 -6.72 -11.48
N PRO A 103 9.79 -7.00 -12.29
CA PRO A 103 8.56 -7.65 -11.81
C PRO A 103 8.75 -9.03 -11.20
N ALA A 104 9.88 -9.71 -11.44
CA ALA A 104 10.17 -10.99 -10.81
C ALA A 104 10.23 -10.87 -9.27
N VAL A 105 10.56 -9.69 -8.72
CA VAL A 105 10.53 -9.48 -7.26
C VAL A 105 9.11 -9.60 -6.68
N PHE A 106 8.09 -9.39 -7.50
CA PHE A 106 6.67 -9.57 -7.13
C PHE A 106 6.20 -11.01 -7.31
N GLY A 107 7.08 -11.93 -7.73
CA GLY A 107 6.74 -13.32 -8.04
C GLY A 107 6.06 -13.51 -9.39
N LEU A 108 6.14 -12.52 -10.30
CA LEU A 108 5.52 -12.60 -11.62
C LEU A 108 6.44 -13.26 -12.65
N GLN A 109 5.81 -13.95 -13.60
CA GLN A 109 6.46 -14.66 -14.71
C GLN A 109 5.65 -14.49 -16.01
N ASP A 110 6.23 -14.89 -17.13
CA ASP A 110 5.59 -14.96 -18.45
C ASP A 110 4.78 -13.70 -18.84
N ALA A 111 3.50 -13.90 -19.19
CA ALA A 111 2.63 -12.84 -19.67
C ALA A 111 2.38 -11.75 -18.62
N ASP A 112 2.27 -12.11 -17.34
CA ASP A 112 2.06 -11.14 -16.26
C ASP A 112 3.34 -10.33 -15.99
N TYR A 113 4.51 -10.97 -16.02
CA TYR A 113 5.80 -10.28 -15.95
C TYR A 113 5.93 -9.23 -17.06
N GLU A 114 5.71 -9.63 -18.32
CA GLU A 114 5.79 -8.72 -19.46
C GLU A 114 4.72 -7.63 -19.40
N TRP A 115 3.56 -7.93 -18.80
CA TRP A 115 2.46 -6.98 -18.64
C TRP A 115 2.78 -5.88 -17.64
N VAL A 116 3.36 -6.24 -16.50
CA VAL A 116 3.78 -5.28 -15.49
C VAL A 116 4.98 -4.50 -15.98
N LYS A 117 6.01 -5.18 -16.53
CA LYS A 117 7.24 -4.53 -17.02
C LYS A 117 6.97 -3.35 -17.95
N ARG A 118 6.05 -3.49 -18.91
CA ARG A 118 5.72 -2.45 -19.88
C ARG A 118 4.79 -1.34 -19.36
N ARG A 119 4.28 -1.46 -18.13
CA ARG A 119 3.31 -0.52 -17.52
C ARG A 119 3.81 0.18 -16.27
N GLN A 120 4.83 -0.35 -15.62
CA GLN A 120 5.42 0.32 -14.47
C GLN A 120 6.03 1.67 -14.87
N THR A 121 5.89 2.63 -13.97
CA THR A 121 6.47 3.97 -14.10
C THR A 121 7.43 4.22 -12.93
N PRO A 122 8.36 5.18 -13.04
CA PRO A 122 9.13 5.63 -11.89
C PRO A 122 8.23 6.06 -10.72
N HIS A 123 8.72 5.86 -9.50
CA HIS A 123 8.02 6.24 -8.27
C HIS A 123 8.60 7.56 -7.72
N PRO A 124 7.77 8.54 -7.35
CA PRO A 124 8.23 9.82 -6.79
C PRO A 124 9.00 9.62 -5.48
N GLY A 125 10.22 10.15 -5.38
CA GLY A 125 11.12 9.91 -4.26
C GLY A 125 10.66 10.53 -2.93
N HIS A 126 9.95 11.66 -2.95
CA HIS A 126 9.51 12.34 -1.73
C HIS A 126 8.45 11.54 -0.94
N THR A 127 7.75 10.59 -1.56
CA THR A 127 6.82 9.70 -0.85
C THR A 127 7.55 8.69 0.04
N TYR A 128 8.81 8.37 -0.29
CA TYR A 128 9.52 7.25 0.30
C TYR A 128 9.93 7.51 1.75
N GLU A 129 10.31 8.75 2.06
CA GLU A 129 10.75 9.20 3.39
C GLU A 129 9.71 10.06 4.12
N ALA A 130 8.57 10.34 3.47
CA ALA A 130 7.50 11.10 4.10
C ALA A 130 6.91 10.31 5.27
N ALA A 131 7.09 10.81 6.48
CA ALA A 131 6.46 10.28 7.68
C ALA A 131 4.95 10.53 7.62
N LEU A 132 4.17 9.52 8.02
CA LEU A 132 2.73 9.64 8.15
C LEU A 132 2.37 9.68 9.64
N ASP A 133 1.86 10.82 10.07
CA ASP A 133 1.18 10.92 11.36
C ASP A 133 -0.32 10.63 11.19
N PHE A 134 -0.88 9.90 12.14
CA PHE A 134 -2.30 9.49 12.17
C PHE A 134 -2.69 9.01 13.57
N ASP A 135 -3.98 8.98 13.86
CA ASP A 135 -4.51 8.40 15.09
C ASP A 135 -4.91 6.94 14.85
N PRO A 136 -4.21 5.96 15.45
CA PRO A 136 -4.56 4.56 15.27
C PRO A 136 -6.00 4.24 15.69
N ALA A 137 -6.58 4.97 16.66
CA ALA A 137 -7.95 4.75 17.09
C ALA A 137 -8.98 5.21 16.04
N ARG A 138 -8.66 6.20 15.19
CA ARG A 138 -9.54 6.59 14.08
C ARG A 138 -9.51 5.54 12.97
N VAL A 139 -8.32 5.10 12.59
CA VAL A 139 -8.14 3.99 11.64
C VAL A 139 -8.82 2.70 12.17
N ALA A 140 -8.71 2.45 13.47
CA ALA A 140 -9.25 1.28 14.14
C ALA A 140 -10.80 1.22 14.17
N ARG A 141 -11.51 2.28 13.78
CA ARG A 141 -12.99 2.27 13.68
C ARG A 141 -13.51 1.55 12.44
N VAL A 142 -12.72 1.47 11.37
CA VAL A 142 -13.12 0.88 10.08
C VAL A 142 -12.70 -0.58 10.03
N PRO A 143 -13.58 -1.60 9.99
CA PRO A 143 -13.18 -3.01 9.86
C PRO A 143 -12.04 -3.24 8.86
N ARG A 144 -11.08 -4.10 9.21
CA ARG A 144 -9.82 -4.26 8.44
C ARG A 144 -9.61 -5.70 7.99
N THR A 145 -9.06 -5.88 6.79
CA THR A 145 -8.51 -7.17 6.37
C THR A 145 -7.08 -6.98 5.90
N PHE A 146 -6.15 -7.81 6.38
CA PHE A 146 -4.82 -7.93 5.80
C PHE A 146 -4.72 -9.23 4.99
N ILE A 147 -4.46 -9.10 3.69
CA ILE A 147 -4.23 -10.23 2.79
C ILE A 147 -2.71 -10.42 2.67
N ASN A 148 -2.18 -11.46 3.32
CA ASN A 148 -0.77 -11.81 3.35
C ASN A 148 -0.42 -12.72 2.16
N CYS A 149 0.44 -12.25 1.25
CA CYS A 149 0.90 -13.04 0.11
C CYS A 149 2.22 -13.74 0.47
N THR A 150 2.28 -15.06 0.28
CA THR A 150 3.32 -15.90 0.91
C THR A 150 4.28 -16.60 -0.05
N GLN A 151 4.02 -16.61 -1.37
CA GLN A 151 4.77 -17.45 -2.31
C GLN A 151 4.97 -16.81 -3.70
N PRO A 152 6.13 -16.18 -3.98
CA PRO A 152 7.16 -15.81 -3.01
C PRO A 152 6.72 -14.63 -2.14
N ALA A 153 7.15 -14.65 -0.88
CA ALA A 153 6.97 -13.51 0.02
C ALA A 153 7.84 -12.31 -0.42
N LEU A 154 7.25 -11.11 -0.47
CA LEU A 154 8.02 -9.89 -0.73
C LEU A 154 8.74 -9.41 0.54
N ALA A 155 10.07 -9.29 0.46
CA ALA A 155 10.94 -8.94 1.60
C ALA A 155 10.59 -7.60 2.27
N THR A 156 10.10 -6.61 1.52
CA THR A 156 9.75 -5.29 2.08
C THR A 156 8.49 -5.31 2.96
N ILE A 157 7.73 -6.42 2.93
CA ILE A 157 6.52 -6.63 3.74
C ILE A 157 6.80 -7.51 4.98
N ASP A 158 7.98 -8.14 5.07
CA ASP A 158 8.36 -9.04 6.18
C ASP A 158 8.16 -8.39 7.55
N ALA A 159 8.52 -7.11 7.70
CA ALA A 159 8.37 -6.35 8.94
C ALA A 159 6.90 -6.09 9.33
N ILE A 160 5.96 -6.20 8.38
CA ILE A 160 4.54 -5.97 8.60
C ILE A 160 3.83 -7.22 9.09
N ARG A 161 4.24 -8.40 8.61
CA ARG A 161 3.64 -9.69 9.00
C ARG A 161 3.56 -9.93 10.51
N PRO A 162 4.60 -9.64 11.34
CA PRO A 162 4.48 -9.75 12.79
C PRO A 162 3.61 -8.64 13.40
N ARG A 163 3.62 -7.42 12.85
CA ARG A 163 2.84 -6.29 13.38
C ARG A 163 1.34 -6.58 13.35
N VAL A 164 0.84 -7.07 12.23
CA VAL A 164 -0.59 -7.32 12.06
C VAL A 164 -1.09 -8.48 12.93
N ARG A 165 -0.18 -9.23 13.57
CA ARG A 165 -0.48 -10.32 14.50
C ARG A 165 -0.17 -9.98 15.96
N ASP A 166 0.49 -8.85 16.21
CA ASP A 166 0.95 -8.47 17.55
C ASP A 166 -0.19 -7.80 18.34
N PRO A 167 -0.59 -8.35 19.51
CA PRO A 167 -1.64 -7.76 20.35
C PRO A 167 -1.28 -6.40 20.94
N LYS A 168 -0.02 -5.96 20.85
CA LYS A 168 0.44 -4.64 21.28
C LYS A 168 0.58 -3.65 20.12
N PHE A 169 0.41 -4.09 18.88
CA PHE A 169 0.53 -3.19 17.74
C PHE A 169 -0.57 -2.14 17.77
N TRP A 170 -0.19 -0.87 17.57
CA TRP A 170 -1.04 0.31 17.79
C TRP A 170 -1.71 0.34 19.16
N ASP A 171 -0.95 0.02 20.22
CA ASP A 171 -1.44 -0.06 21.60
C ASP A 171 -2.66 -1.00 21.74
N GLY A 172 -2.71 -2.04 20.90
CA GLY A 172 -3.78 -3.03 20.85
C GLY A 172 -4.96 -2.66 19.95
N ALA A 173 -4.93 -1.52 19.26
CA ALA A 173 -6.02 -1.07 18.40
C ALA A 173 -6.13 -1.85 17.07
N TRP A 174 -5.07 -2.53 16.63
CA TRP A 174 -5.08 -3.24 15.33
C TRP A 174 -5.97 -4.48 15.33
N LEU A 175 -5.74 -5.42 16.25
CA LEU A 175 -6.37 -6.75 16.22
C LEU A 175 -7.91 -6.71 16.32
N PRO A 176 -8.54 -5.92 17.22
CA PRO A 176 -9.99 -5.83 17.28
C PRO A 176 -10.56 -5.41 15.92
N GLY A 177 -11.56 -6.13 15.40
CA GLY A 177 -12.18 -5.81 14.10
C GLY A 177 -11.27 -6.02 12.88
N SER A 178 -10.13 -6.71 13.04
CA SER A 178 -9.27 -7.11 11.93
C SER A 178 -9.42 -8.59 11.57
N ARG A 179 -9.25 -8.91 10.29
CA ARG A 179 -9.11 -10.27 9.75
C ARG A 179 -7.77 -10.37 9.04
N ILE A 180 -7.12 -11.53 9.12
CA ILE A 180 -5.90 -11.80 8.35
C ILE A 180 -6.17 -13.03 7.50
N VAL A 181 -5.92 -12.91 6.20
CA VAL A 181 -6.12 -13.94 5.20
C VAL A 181 -4.77 -14.21 4.53
N GLU A 182 -4.48 -15.46 4.20
CA GLU A 182 -3.26 -15.82 3.49
C GLU A 182 -3.59 -16.26 2.06
N LEU A 183 -2.78 -15.82 1.10
CA LEU A 183 -2.79 -16.33 -0.28
C LEU A 183 -1.41 -16.89 -0.61
N ALA A 184 -1.39 -18.08 -1.19
CA ALA A 184 -0.17 -18.75 -1.65
C ALA A 184 0.25 -18.20 -3.02
N THR A 185 0.59 -16.91 -3.05
CA THR A 185 1.00 -16.21 -4.28
C THR A 185 1.98 -15.08 -3.97
N GLY A 186 2.51 -14.48 -5.04
CA GLY A 186 3.42 -13.35 -4.98
C GLY A 186 2.72 -12.05 -4.61
N HIS A 187 3.44 -10.94 -4.73
CA HIS A 187 3.00 -9.64 -4.27
C HIS A 187 1.77 -9.10 -5.01
N ASP A 188 1.49 -9.59 -6.22
CA ASP A 188 0.43 -9.08 -7.11
C ASP A 188 -0.72 -10.10 -7.30
N PRO A 189 -1.49 -10.43 -6.24
CA PRO A 189 -2.55 -11.45 -6.29
C PRO A 189 -3.69 -11.06 -7.24
N MET A 190 -3.84 -9.78 -7.57
CA MET A 190 -4.79 -9.29 -8.58
C MET A 190 -4.40 -9.70 -10.01
N LEU A 191 -3.19 -10.19 -10.24
CA LEU A 191 -2.73 -10.74 -11.51
C LEU A 191 -2.61 -12.26 -11.45
N SER A 192 -1.87 -12.76 -10.47
CA SER A 192 -1.54 -14.19 -10.34
C SER A 192 -2.69 -15.03 -9.80
N GLU A 193 -3.56 -14.46 -8.94
CA GLU A 193 -4.63 -15.18 -8.22
C GLU A 193 -5.98 -14.47 -8.35
N ARG A 194 -6.28 -13.95 -9.55
CA ARG A 194 -7.50 -13.18 -9.87
C ARG A 194 -8.78 -13.73 -9.25
N ALA A 195 -9.02 -15.03 -9.39
CA ALA A 195 -10.24 -15.67 -8.92
C ALA A 195 -10.31 -15.73 -7.38
N ALA A 196 -9.20 -16.06 -6.71
CA ALA A 196 -9.14 -16.06 -5.26
C ALA A 196 -9.28 -14.64 -4.69
N MET A 197 -8.57 -13.67 -5.27
CA MET A 197 -8.66 -12.26 -4.90
C MET A 197 -10.09 -11.73 -5.06
N THR A 198 -10.75 -12.01 -6.19
CA THR A 198 -12.14 -11.59 -6.44
C THR A 198 -13.10 -12.18 -5.41
N ARG A 199 -13.01 -13.49 -5.13
CA ARG A 199 -13.86 -14.13 -4.12
C ARG A 199 -13.68 -13.50 -2.74
N LEU A 200 -12.44 -13.26 -2.33
CA LEU A 200 -12.14 -12.63 -1.04
C LEU A 200 -12.72 -11.21 -0.93
N LEU A 201 -12.64 -10.41 -1.99
CA LEU A 201 -13.24 -9.07 -1.97
C LEU A 201 -14.77 -9.12 -1.92
N LEU A 202 -15.40 -10.08 -2.61
CA LEU A 202 -16.85 -10.26 -2.57
C LEU A 202 -17.36 -10.77 -1.21
N GLU A 203 -16.55 -11.54 -0.47
CA GLU A 203 -16.88 -11.94 0.91
C GLU A 203 -16.91 -10.76 1.90
N LEU A 204 -16.28 -9.63 1.55
CA LEU A 204 -16.20 -8.44 2.39
C LEU A 204 -17.29 -7.41 2.06
N ALA A 205 -17.98 -7.55 0.92
CA ALA A 205 -18.99 -6.63 0.40
C ALA A 205 -20.32 -6.69 1.18
#